data_AF-A0A970NAZ4-F1
#
_entry.id   AF-A0A970NAZ4-F1
#
_cell.length_a   1.000
_cell.length_b   1.000
_cell.length_c   1.000
_cell.angle_alpha   90.00
_cell.angle_beta   90.00
_cell.angle_gamma   90.00
#
_symmetry.space_group_name_H-M   'P 1'
#
loop_
_entity.id
_entity.type
_entity.pdbx_description
1 polymer ?
#
loop_
_entity_poly.entity_id
_entity_poly.type
_entity_poly.pdbx_seq_one_letter_code
_entity_poly.pdbx_strand_id
1 'polypeptide(L)'
;MIKSPPVSYYLKSLILRPATFLIVIATIIGVINFSGGISLPWIFLPLRLAILAAGGIGLISIWLKTLFSEEFKEKVQKEWTIKNLTDLQKTLREASRKYERQRTRPNYQRNRYDRIRKLEREMFADFNRIEDLHEPLTQEVLTQSINGFLGYYELLNRDQRLASLLESSNLQAIREEADRLLRQAEHAVSFEAGLQYRRAAEFKEQELKALERVRQSSILLQAHLDTLESALSSLRARLINTTTWGQESLRFELSQLTQELMALEKSMEEIEDLEMENIIQVSQREEF
;
A
#
# COMPACT_ATOMS: atom_id res chain seq x y z
N MET A 1 1.06 -6.88 -9.96
CA MET A 1 1.57 -8.26 -9.83
C MET A 1 0.93 -8.95 -8.63
N ILE A 2 0.05 -9.92 -8.87
CA ILE A 2 -0.50 -10.77 -7.81
C ILE A 2 0.65 -11.66 -7.29
N LYS A 3 1.05 -11.46 -6.03
CA LYS A 3 2.11 -12.25 -5.41
C LYS A 3 1.67 -13.70 -5.28
N SER A 4 2.53 -14.63 -5.69
CA SER A 4 2.31 -16.05 -5.43
C SER A 4 2.20 -16.29 -3.91
N PRO A 5 1.33 -17.23 -3.47
CA PRO A 5 1.22 -17.56 -2.06
C PRO A 5 2.58 -18.06 -1.56
N PRO A 6 3.03 -17.63 -0.38
CA PRO A 6 4.25 -18.17 0.20
C PRO A 6 4.07 -19.66 0.47
N VAL A 7 5.17 -20.42 0.41
CA VAL A 7 5.17 -21.88 0.66
C VAL A 7 4.50 -22.25 2.00
N SER A 8 4.62 -21.37 3.01
CA SER A 8 3.95 -21.52 4.30
C SER A 8 2.42 -21.55 4.21
N TYR A 9 1.82 -20.83 3.25
CA TYR A 9 0.37 -20.83 3.03
C TYR A 9 -0.10 -22.13 2.38
N TYR A 10 0.67 -22.66 1.42
CA TYR A 10 0.45 -23.98 0.82
C TYR A 10 0.52 -25.11 1.87
N LEU A 11 1.50 -25.06 2.77
CA LEU A 11 1.63 -26.04 3.84
C LEU A 11 0.46 -25.96 4.83
N LYS A 12 0.03 -24.74 5.19
CA LYS A 12 -1.09 -24.53 6.11
C LYS A 12 -2.41 -25.05 5.51
N SER A 13 -2.71 -24.76 4.24
CA SER A 13 -3.92 -25.24 3.56
C SER A 13 -3.92 -26.76 3.34
N LEU A 14 -2.74 -27.37 3.18
CA LEU A 14 -2.57 -28.82 3.10
C LEU A 14 -2.83 -29.51 4.44
N ILE A 15 -2.31 -28.96 5.54
CA ILE A 15 -2.50 -29.48 6.91
C ILE A 15 -3.97 -29.42 7.32
N LEU A 16 -4.68 -28.35 6.94
CA LEU A 16 -6.08 -28.11 7.33
C LEU A 16 -7.11 -28.93 6.53
N ARG A 17 -6.68 -29.80 5.60
CA ARG A 17 -7.62 -30.62 4.83
C ARG A 17 -8.30 -31.69 5.69
N PRO A 18 -9.57 -32.02 5.43
CA PRO A 18 -10.29 -33.07 6.16
C PRO A 18 -9.60 -34.44 6.08
N ALA A 19 -9.00 -34.75 4.93
CA ALA A 19 -8.23 -35.99 4.74
C ALA A 19 -7.01 -36.06 5.65
N THR A 20 -6.32 -34.93 5.89
CA THR A 20 -5.18 -34.84 6.79
C THR A 20 -5.61 -35.07 8.24
N PHE A 21 -6.74 -34.49 8.65
CA PHE A 21 -7.33 -34.76 9.97
C PHE A 21 -7.71 -36.23 10.14
N LEU A 22 -8.36 -36.86 9.15
CA LEU A 22 -8.72 -38.28 9.22
C LEU A 22 -7.51 -39.19 9.40
N ILE A 23 -6.41 -38.90 8.72
CA ILE A 23 -5.20 -39.72 8.83
C ILE A 23 -4.44 -39.42 10.12
N VAL A 24 -4.40 -38.17 10.60
CA VAL A 24 -3.86 -37.83 11.93
C VAL A 24 -4.67 -38.52 13.03
N ILE A 25 -6.01 -38.55 12.93
CA ILE A 25 -6.88 -39.28 13.83
C ILE A 25 -6.60 -40.79 13.76
N ALA A 26 -6.48 -41.37 12.56
CA ALA A 26 -6.11 -42.79 12.40
C ALA A 26 -4.73 -43.12 12.99
N THR A 27 -3.77 -42.19 12.87
CA THR A 27 -2.41 -42.33 13.44
C THR A 27 -2.45 -42.23 14.96
N ILE A 28 -3.23 -41.30 15.53
CA ILE A 28 -3.44 -41.17 16.97
C ILE A 28 -4.16 -42.41 17.54
N ILE A 29 -5.20 -42.91 16.86
CA ILE A 29 -5.88 -44.15 17.22
C ILE A 29 -4.89 -45.34 17.17
N GLY A 30 -4.00 -45.38 16.18
CA GLY A 30 -2.93 -46.38 16.09
C GLY A 30 -1.92 -46.29 17.25
N VAL A 31 -1.56 -45.07 17.67
CA VAL A 31 -0.62 -44.82 18.79
C VAL A 31 -1.28 -45.06 20.16
N ILE A 32 -2.58 -44.77 20.32
CA ILE A 32 -3.32 -45.08 21.56
C ILE A 32 -3.44 -46.60 21.73
N ASN A 33 -3.69 -47.34 20.64
CA ASN A 33 -3.60 -48.81 20.64
C ASN A 33 -2.18 -49.34 20.93
N PHE A 34 -1.14 -48.52 20.73
CA PHE A 34 0.25 -48.83 21.05
C PHE A 34 0.57 -48.59 22.55
N SER A 35 -0.03 -47.58 23.19
CA SER A 35 0.29 -47.16 24.56
C SER A 35 -0.65 -47.70 25.65
N GLY A 36 -1.85 -48.18 25.32
CA GLY A 36 -2.83 -48.66 26.30
C GLY A 36 -3.50 -49.98 25.92
N GLY A 37 -3.14 -51.06 26.62
CA GLY A 37 -4.13 -52.05 27.06
C GLY A 37 -4.16 -53.45 26.43
N ILE A 38 -3.38 -53.75 25.39
CA ILE A 38 -3.30 -55.13 24.86
C ILE A 38 -1.84 -55.57 24.80
N SER A 39 -1.43 -56.33 25.83
CA SER A 39 -0.14 -57.02 25.93
C SER A 39 -0.05 -58.15 24.88
N LEU A 40 0.12 -57.77 23.62
CA LEU A 40 0.53 -58.70 22.57
C LEU A 40 2.05 -58.89 22.62
N PRO A 41 2.55 -60.11 22.42
CA PRO A 41 3.96 -60.45 22.60
C PRO A 41 4.86 -59.62 21.68
N TRP A 42 6.10 -59.39 22.11
CA TRP A 42 7.15 -58.60 21.44
C TRP A 42 7.43 -59.05 19.99
N ILE A 43 6.97 -60.24 19.62
CA ILE A 43 7.01 -60.81 18.25
C ILE A 43 6.23 -59.94 17.24
N PHE A 44 5.24 -59.16 17.67
CA PHE A 44 4.46 -58.26 16.79
C PHE A 44 5.01 -56.83 16.69
N LEU A 45 6.09 -56.50 17.39
CA LEU A 45 6.77 -55.20 17.30
C LEU A 45 7.15 -54.79 15.85
N PRO A 46 7.74 -55.67 15.01
CA PRO A 46 8.07 -55.31 13.63
C PRO A 46 6.82 -55.05 12.77
N LEU A 47 5.74 -55.79 13.00
CA LEU A 47 4.47 -55.59 12.28
C LEU A 47 3.82 -54.24 12.65
N ARG A 48 3.88 -53.84 13.92
CA ARG A 48 3.35 -52.56 14.40
C ARG A 48 4.17 -51.37 13.90
N LEU A 49 5.51 -51.48 13.91
CA LEU A 49 6.39 -50.48 13.32
C LEU A 49 6.16 -50.36 11.80
N ALA A 50 5.93 -51.48 11.11
CA ALA A 50 5.58 -51.47 9.69
C ALA A 50 4.24 -50.78 9.41
N ILE A 51 3.22 -50.95 10.27
CA ILE A 51 1.93 -50.25 10.13
C ILE A 51 2.08 -48.73 10.37
N LEU A 52 2.83 -48.32 11.40
CA LEU A 52 3.12 -46.90 11.65
C LEU A 52 3.94 -46.27 10.51
N ALA A 53 4.95 -46.98 10.02
CA ALA A 53 5.75 -46.55 8.87
C ALA A 53 4.90 -46.46 7.59
N ALA A 54 4.05 -47.45 7.32
CA ALA A 54 3.13 -47.46 6.19
C ALA A 54 2.10 -46.32 6.29
N GLY A 55 1.58 -46.03 7.48
CA GLY A 55 0.70 -44.89 7.75
C GLY A 55 1.40 -43.55 7.51
N GLY A 56 2.65 -43.40 7.98
CA GLY A 56 3.48 -42.22 7.75
C GLY A 56 3.84 -42.01 6.27
N ILE A 57 4.19 -43.08 5.54
CA ILE A 57 4.47 -43.04 4.11
C ILE A 57 3.18 -42.74 3.32
N GLY A 58 2.04 -43.29 3.75
CA GLY A 58 0.72 -42.98 3.20
C GLY A 58 0.38 -41.51 3.33
N LEU A 59 0.63 -40.89 4.49
CA LEU A 59 0.50 -39.45 4.70
C LEU A 59 1.36 -38.67 3.72
N ILE A 60 2.66 -38.96 3.69
CA ILE A 60 3.62 -38.23 2.84
C ILE A 60 3.24 -38.34 1.36
N SER A 61 2.80 -39.51 0.90
CA SER A 61 2.38 -39.71 -0.50
C SER A 61 1.11 -38.92 -0.87
N ILE A 62 0.12 -38.85 0.02
CA ILE A 62 -1.09 -38.05 -0.17
C ILE A 62 -0.76 -36.55 -0.17
N TRP A 63 0.16 -36.13 0.70
CA TRP A 63 0.63 -34.74 0.75
C TRP A 63 1.36 -34.36 -0.54
N LEU A 64 2.29 -35.19 -1.01
CA LEU A 64 2.99 -35.00 -2.29
C LEU A 64 1.99 -34.93 -3.44
N LYS A 65 1.09 -35.92 -3.56
CA LYS A 65 0.08 -35.96 -4.64
C LYS A 65 -0.82 -34.72 -4.63
N THR A 66 -1.16 -34.21 -3.46
CA THR A 66 -2.00 -33.00 -3.31
C THR A 66 -1.22 -31.72 -3.58
N LEU A 67 0.02 -31.60 -3.10
CA LEU A 67 0.89 -30.44 -3.38
C LEU A 67 1.14 -30.25 -4.88
N PHE A 68 1.27 -31.36 -5.61
CA PHE A 68 1.49 -31.36 -7.05
C PHE A 68 0.20 -31.33 -7.87
N SER A 69 -1.00 -31.39 -7.26
CA SER A 69 -2.24 -31.34 -8.03
C SER A 69 -2.58 -29.92 -8.45
N GLU A 70 -2.85 -29.72 -9.74
CA GLU A 70 -3.20 -28.41 -10.29
C GLU A 70 -4.46 -27.83 -9.65
N GLU A 71 -5.46 -28.67 -9.35
CA GLU A 71 -6.67 -28.25 -8.61
C GLU A 71 -6.37 -27.67 -7.22
N PHE A 72 -5.33 -28.18 -6.53
CA PHE A 72 -4.98 -27.69 -5.20
C PHE A 72 -4.24 -26.37 -5.32
N LYS A 73 -3.31 -26.25 -6.27
CA LYS A 73 -2.62 -24.99 -6.54
C LYS A 73 -3.60 -23.89 -6.93
N GLU A 74 -4.54 -24.19 -7.82
CA GLU A 74 -5.57 -23.23 -8.24
C GLU A 74 -6.46 -22.81 -7.07
N LYS A 75 -6.88 -23.75 -6.22
CA LYS A 75 -7.68 -23.44 -5.02
C LYS A 75 -6.92 -22.55 -4.02
N VAL A 76 -5.66 -22.89 -3.73
CA VAL A 76 -4.83 -22.10 -2.79
C VAL A 76 -4.54 -20.71 -3.36
N GLN A 77 -4.30 -20.62 -4.67
CA GLN A 77 -4.15 -19.34 -5.36
C GLN A 77 -5.42 -18.49 -5.23
N LYS A 78 -6.61 -19.06 -5.48
CA LYS A 78 -7.89 -18.34 -5.33
C LYS A 78 -8.11 -17.83 -3.91
N GLU A 79 -7.91 -18.69 -2.91
CA GLU A 79 -8.04 -18.31 -1.50
C GLU A 79 -7.05 -17.20 -1.09
N TRP A 80 -5.81 -17.29 -1.56
CA TRP A 80 -4.78 -16.28 -1.32
C TRP A 80 -5.12 -14.94 -1.97
N THR A 81 -5.61 -14.95 -3.20
CA THR A 81 -5.99 -13.70 -3.88
C THR A 81 -7.18 -13.01 -3.20
N ILE A 82 -8.20 -13.77 -2.78
CA ILE A 82 -9.34 -13.23 -2.02
C ILE A 82 -8.86 -12.60 -0.71
N LYS A 83 -7.96 -13.29 0.00
CA LYS A 83 -7.37 -12.78 1.24
C LYS A 83 -6.62 -11.46 1.00
N ASN A 84 -5.74 -11.42 0.00
CA ASN A 84 -4.98 -10.22 -0.33
C ASN A 84 -5.89 -9.06 -0.72
N LEU A 85 -6.93 -9.29 -1.52
CA LEU A 85 -7.92 -8.27 -1.88
C LEU A 85 -8.65 -7.73 -0.65
N THR A 86 -9.01 -8.62 0.29
CA THR A 86 -9.65 -8.24 1.54
C THR A 86 -8.73 -7.38 2.41
N ASP A 87 -7.45 -7.78 2.52
CA ASP A 87 -6.44 -7.03 3.26
C ASP A 87 -6.21 -5.65 2.62
N LEU A 88 -6.10 -5.57 1.29
CA LEU A 88 -5.97 -4.32 0.54
C LEU A 88 -7.19 -3.40 0.73
N GLN A 89 -8.41 -3.92 0.66
CA GLN A 89 -9.62 -3.14 0.93
C GLN A 89 -9.65 -2.61 2.36
N LYS A 90 -9.14 -3.38 3.33
CA LYS A 90 -9.03 -2.92 4.71
C LYS A 90 -8.05 -1.75 4.82
N THR A 91 -6.86 -1.88 4.23
CA THR A 91 -5.87 -0.80 4.16
C THR A 91 -6.45 0.45 3.52
N LEU A 92 -7.21 0.30 2.42
CA LEU A 92 -7.88 1.41 1.75
C LEU A 92 -8.89 2.13 2.65
N ARG A 93 -9.72 1.37 3.38
CA ARG A 93 -10.66 1.95 4.35
C ARG A 93 -9.93 2.68 5.47
N GLU A 94 -8.80 2.17 5.93
CA GLU A 94 -7.98 2.81 6.96
C GLU A 94 -7.35 4.10 6.44
N ALA A 95 -6.80 4.12 5.23
CA ALA A 95 -6.25 5.30 4.58
C ALA A 95 -7.30 6.41 4.40
N SER A 96 -8.47 6.04 3.88
CA SER A 96 -9.62 6.95 3.71
C SER A 96 -10.06 7.56 5.06
N ARG A 97 -10.22 6.73 6.10
CA ARG A 97 -10.57 7.19 7.45
C ARG A 97 -9.50 8.08 8.06
N LYS A 98 -8.21 7.77 7.83
CA LYS A 98 -7.09 8.58 8.32
C LYS A 98 -7.13 10.00 7.74
N TYR A 99 -7.49 10.14 6.47
CA TYR A 99 -7.72 11.44 5.85
C TYR A 99 -8.99 12.12 6.42
N GLU A 100 -10.09 11.39 6.52
CA GLU A 100 -11.36 11.93 7.05
C GLU A 100 -11.25 12.47 8.48
N ARG A 101 -10.43 11.85 9.34
CA ARG A 101 -10.15 12.33 10.70
C ARG A 101 -9.54 13.75 10.72
N GLN A 102 -8.96 14.20 9.62
CA GLN A 102 -8.36 15.54 9.51
C GLN A 102 -9.36 16.62 9.06
N ARG A 103 -10.66 16.31 9.07
CA ARG A 103 -11.74 17.23 8.65
C ARG A 103 -11.78 18.55 9.44
N THR A 104 -11.24 18.59 10.64
CA THR A 104 -11.16 19.80 11.47
C THR A 104 -9.96 20.68 11.16
N ARG A 105 -8.99 20.21 10.36
CA ARG A 105 -7.80 20.98 10.02
C ARG A 105 -8.15 22.03 8.94
N PRO A 106 -7.49 23.20 8.98
CA PRO A 106 -7.54 24.12 7.86
C PRO A 106 -7.01 23.42 6.59
N ASN A 107 -7.53 23.81 5.43
CA ASN A 107 -7.22 23.22 4.11
C ASN A 107 -7.70 21.77 3.89
N TYR A 108 -8.61 21.25 4.71
CA TYR A 108 -9.28 19.99 4.40
C TYR A 108 -10.07 20.09 3.08
N GLN A 109 -9.68 19.28 2.09
CA GLN A 109 -10.29 19.30 0.75
C GLN A 109 -11.56 18.46 0.71
N ARG A 110 -12.59 18.90 1.43
CA ARG A 110 -13.87 18.19 1.55
C ARG A 110 -14.46 17.76 0.22
N ASN A 111 -14.56 18.69 -0.73
CA ASN A 111 -15.19 18.43 -2.01
C ASN A 111 -14.44 17.36 -2.81
N ARG A 112 -13.10 17.42 -2.80
CA ARG A 112 -12.26 16.44 -3.50
C ARG A 112 -12.37 15.07 -2.84
N TYR A 113 -12.33 15.02 -1.50
CA TYR A 113 -12.58 13.79 -0.74
C TYR A 113 -13.94 13.17 -1.02
N ASP A 114 -15.01 13.96 -1.00
CA ASP A 114 -16.37 13.47 -1.22
C ASP A 114 -16.53 12.91 -2.66
N ARG A 115 -15.91 13.56 -3.66
CA ARG A 115 -15.87 13.06 -5.05
C ARG A 115 -15.13 11.74 -5.18
N ILE A 116 -13.90 11.65 -4.66
CA ILE A 116 -13.12 10.40 -4.77
C ILE A 116 -13.77 9.26 -3.99
N ARG A 117 -14.36 9.56 -2.82
CA ARG A 117 -15.07 8.58 -2.00
C ARG A 117 -16.34 8.08 -2.65
N LYS A 118 -16.99 8.91 -3.46
CA LYS A 118 -18.13 8.50 -4.30
C LYS A 118 -17.63 7.60 -5.43
N LEU A 119 -16.58 8.00 -6.15
CA LEU A 119 -15.99 7.21 -7.24
C LEU A 119 -15.52 5.83 -6.77
N GLU A 120 -14.85 5.77 -5.61
CA GLU A 120 -14.42 4.52 -4.95
C GLU A 120 -15.62 3.58 -4.74
N ARG A 121 -16.68 4.08 -4.09
CA ARG A 121 -17.88 3.28 -3.79
C ARG A 121 -18.57 2.78 -5.05
N GLU A 122 -18.71 3.65 -6.04
CA GLU A 122 -19.35 3.32 -7.31
C GLU A 122 -18.56 2.27 -8.07
N MET A 123 -17.23 2.42 -8.17
CA MET A 123 -16.38 1.45 -8.85
C MET A 123 -16.38 0.08 -8.16
N PHE A 124 -16.34 0.01 -6.81
CA PHE A 124 -16.49 -1.28 -6.11
C PHE A 124 -17.89 -1.89 -6.31
N ALA A 125 -18.93 -1.07 -6.39
CA ALA A 125 -20.26 -1.56 -6.72
C ALA A 125 -20.31 -2.14 -8.15
N ASP A 126 -19.62 -1.50 -9.10
CA ASP A 126 -19.50 -1.98 -10.47
C ASP A 126 -18.72 -3.31 -10.53
N PHE A 127 -17.62 -3.45 -9.77
CA PHE A 127 -16.89 -4.73 -9.65
C PHE A 127 -17.75 -5.86 -9.06
N ASN A 128 -18.54 -5.58 -8.03
CA ASN A 128 -19.42 -6.59 -7.41
C ASN A 128 -20.52 -7.11 -8.35
N ARG A 129 -20.81 -6.39 -9.44
CA ARG A 129 -21.78 -6.80 -10.46
C ARG A 129 -21.17 -7.71 -11.54
N ILE A 130 -19.85 -7.85 -11.58
CA ILE A 130 -19.16 -8.72 -12.54
C ILE A 130 -19.27 -10.17 -12.03
N GLU A 131 -19.94 -11.03 -12.80
CA GLU A 131 -20.17 -12.45 -12.45
C GLU A 131 -18.87 -13.24 -12.20
N ASP A 132 -17.79 -12.90 -12.90
CA ASP A 132 -16.48 -13.57 -12.79
C ASP A 132 -15.43 -12.73 -12.04
N LEU A 133 -15.73 -12.38 -10.78
CA LEU A 133 -14.75 -11.75 -9.88
C LEU A 133 -13.51 -12.64 -9.61
N HIS A 134 -13.59 -13.92 -9.98
CA HIS A 134 -12.49 -14.89 -9.89
C HIS A 134 -11.57 -14.89 -11.11
N GLU A 135 -11.91 -14.14 -12.16
CA GLU A 135 -11.05 -14.01 -13.32
C GLU A 135 -9.75 -13.26 -12.94
N PRO A 136 -8.56 -13.79 -13.32
CA PRO A 136 -7.28 -13.16 -13.02
C PRO A 136 -7.19 -11.69 -13.46
N LEU A 137 -7.79 -11.37 -14.61
CA LEU A 137 -7.80 -9.99 -15.11
C LEU A 137 -8.61 -9.08 -14.19
N THR A 138 -9.87 -9.43 -13.90
CA THR A 138 -10.76 -8.66 -13.02
C THR A 138 -10.12 -8.41 -11.66
N GLN A 139 -9.43 -9.41 -11.11
CA GLN A 139 -8.69 -9.29 -9.85
C GLN A 139 -7.48 -8.35 -9.95
N GLU A 140 -6.75 -8.40 -11.06
CA GLU A 140 -5.66 -7.48 -11.33
C GLU A 140 -6.18 -6.04 -11.42
N VAL A 141 -7.26 -5.80 -12.17
CA VAL A 141 -7.88 -4.46 -12.28
C VAL A 141 -8.30 -3.95 -10.91
N LEU A 142 -8.99 -4.79 -10.14
CA LEU A 142 -9.47 -4.45 -8.81
C LEU A 142 -8.29 -4.10 -7.88
N THR A 143 -7.22 -4.90 -7.92
CA THR A 143 -6.00 -4.66 -7.15
C THR A 143 -5.36 -3.32 -7.52
N GLN A 144 -5.19 -3.05 -8.81
CA GLN A 144 -4.58 -1.79 -9.26
C GLN A 144 -5.46 -0.59 -8.95
N SER A 145 -6.77 -0.74 -9.05
CA SER A 145 -7.70 0.32 -8.68
C SER A 145 -7.64 0.62 -7.19
N ILE A 146 -7.60 -0.41 -6.33
CA ILE A 146 -7.38 -0.25 -4.88
C ILE A 146 -6.08 0.51 -4.60
N ASN A 147 -4.99 0.13 -5.26
CA ASN A 147 -3.70 0.81 -5.13
C ASN A 147 -3.77 2.27 -5.60
N GLY A 148 -4.47 2.55 -6.70
CA GLY A 148 -4.68 3.91 -7.19
C GLY A 148 -5.43 4.78 -6.17
N PHE A 149 -6.48 4.27 -5.53
CA PHE A 149 -7.16 4.99 -4.45
C PHE A 149 -6.29 5.14 -3.19
N LEU A 150 -5.46 4.14 -2.86
CA LEU A 150 -4.51 4.23 -1.75
C LEU A 150 -3.53 5.39 -1.98
N GLY A 151 -2.85 5.41 -3.13
CA GLY A 151 -1.94 6.48 -3.52
C GLY A 151 -2.62 7.85 -3.55
N TYR A 152 -3.87 7.91 -4.01
CA TYR A 152 -4.66 9.14 -3.96
C TYR A 152 -4.85 9.66 -2.53
N TYR A 153 -5.23 8.81 -1.58
CA TYR A 153 -5.42 9.23 -0.19
C TYR A 153 -4.08 9.62 0.49
N GLU A 154 -2.98 8.97 0.13
CA GLU A 154 -1.64 9.33 0.61
C GLU A 154 -1.21 10.70 0.10
N LEU A 155 -1.40 10.97 -1.19
CA LEU A 155 -1.19 12.27 -1.81
C LEU A 155 -2.04 13.35 -1.16
N LEU A 156 -3.32 13.07 -0.95
CA LEU A 156 -4.24 14.04 -0.36
C LEU A 156 -3.83 14.38 1.08
N ASN A 157 -3.34 13.39 1.85
CA ASN A 157 -2.73 13.62 3.16
C ASN A 157 -1.44 14.44 3.08
N ARG A 158 -0.63 14.27 2.02
CA ARG A 158 0.60 15.04 1.81
C ARG A 158 0.30 16.48 1.42
N ASP A 159 -0.63 16.72 0.50
CA ASP A 159 -1.05 18.08 0.14
C ASP A 159 -1.51 18.87 1.37
N GLN A 160 -2.30 18.21 2.23
CA GLN A 160 -2.77 18.83 3.46
C GLN A 160 -1.61 19.20 4.42
N ARG A 161 -0.56 18.37 4.49
CA ARG A 161 0.66 18.68 5.25
C ARG A 161 1.40 19.88 4.65
N LEU A 162 1.61 19.90 3.34
CA LEU A 162 2.29 21.00 2.66
C LEU A 162 1.51 22.32 2.77
N ALA A 163 0.18 22.26 2.61
CA ALA A 163 -0.70 23.42 2.79
C ALA A 163 -0.63 23.96 4.21
N SER A 164 -0.59 23.08 5.23
CA SER A 164 -0.43 23.51 6.63
C SER A 164 0.92 24.17 6.90
N LEU A 165 2.01 23.67 6.28
CA LEU A 165 3.33 24.29 6.38
C LEU A 165 3.30 25.70 5.76
N LEU A 166 2.80 25.82 4.52
CA LEU A 166 2.71 27.11 3.82
C LEU A 166 1.81 28.12 4.54
N GLU A 167 0.73 27.68 5.19
CA GLU A 167 -0.14 28.55 5.96
C GLU A 167 0.51 29.01 7.28
N SER A 168 1.27 28.12 7.94
CA SER A 168 2.03 28.48 9.14
C SER A 168 3.22 29.41 8.86
N SER A 169 3.75 29.37 7.63
CA SER A 169 4.86 30.21 7.21
C SER A 169 4.39 31.57 6.70
N ASN A 170 4.73 32.64 7.42
CA ASN A 170 4.48 33.99 6.95
C ASN A 170 5.59 34.44 5.98
N LEU A 171 5.45 34.05 4.71
CA LEU A 171 6.38 34.42 3.62
C LEU A 171 6.67 35.92 3.56
N GLN A 172 5.65 36.74 3.82
CA GLN A 172 5.78 38.19 3.79
C GLN A 172 6.66 38.69 4.95
N ALA A 173 6.46 38.16 6.17
CA ALA A 173 7.30 38.50 7.30
C ALA A 173 8.76 38.05 7.11
N ILE A 174 8.99 36.85 6.56
CA ILE A 174 10.36 36.35 6.27
C ILE A 174 11.06 37.29 5.27
N ARG A 175 10.33 37.74 4.23
CA ARG A 175 10.84 38.68 3.24
C ARG A 175 11.15 40.05 3.84
N GLU A 176 10.23 40.60 4.63
CA GLU A 176 10.43 41.87 5.33
C GLU A 176 11.60 41.82 6.31
N GLU A 177 11.80 40.68 6.98
CA GLU A 177 12.93 40.44 7.87
C GLU A 177 14.26 40.39 7.10
N ALA A 178 14.32 39.69 5.96
CA ALA A 178 15.49 39.70 5.08
C ALA A 178 15.84 41.12 4.61
N ASP A 179 14.85 41.89 4.13
CA ASP A 179 15.04 43.27 3.69
C ASP A 179 15.46 44.20 4.84
N ARG A 180 14.99 43.94 6.06
CA ARG A 180 15.42 44.68 7.25
C ARG A 180 16.88 44.36 7.60
N LEU A 181 17.28 43.09 7.54
CA LEU A 181 18.65 42.66 7.82
C LEU A 181 19.65 43.22 6.82
N LEU A 182 19.29 43.27 5.52
CA LEU A 182 20.12 43.91 4.49
C LEU A 182 20.32 45.41 4.75
N ARG A 183 19.24 46.14 5.09
CA ARG A 183 19.33 47.55 5.50
C ARG A 183 20.17 47.76 6.76
N GLN A 184 20.06 46.86 7.74
CA GLN A 184 20.89 46.89 8.95
C GLN A 184 22.37 46.62 8.63
N ALA A 185 22.68 45.79 7.64
CA ALA A 185 24.04 45.55 7.20
C ALA A 185 24.67 46.79 6.54
N GLU A 186 23.90 47.57 5.76
CA GLU A 186 24.36 48.81 5.11
C GLU A 186 24.68 49.92 6.11
N HIS A 187 23.96 49.96 7.23
CA HIS A 187 24.14 50.97 8.28
C HIS A 187 24.94 50.46 9.50
N ALA A 188 25.61 49.32 9.37
CA ALA A 188 26.35 48.71 10.47
C ALA A 188 27.57 49.56 10.87
N VAL A 189 27.75 49.72 12.19
CA VAL A 189 28.84 50.53 12.76
C VAL A 189 30.21 49.86 12.60
N SER A 190 30.24 48.52 12.43
CA SER A 190 31.46 47.75 12.19
C SER A 190 31.30 46.78 11.02
N PHE A 191 32.42 46.45 10.38
CA PHE A 191 32.46 45.46 9.31
C PHE A 191 31.97 44.08 9.77
N GLU A 192 32.34 43.66 10.98
CA GLU A 192 31.89 42.38 11.55
C GLU A 192 30.37 42.34 11.78
N ALA A 193 29.78 43.42 12.30
CA ALA A 193 28.34 43.52 12.46
C ALA A 193 27.63 43.49 11.09
N GLY A 194 28.15 44.21 10.09
CA GLY A 194 27.63 44.17 8.72
C GLY A 194 27.68 42.76 8.11
N LEU A 195 28.75 42.01 8.37
CA LEU A 195 28.90 40.64 7.91
C LEU A 195 27.89 39.69 8.58
N GLN A 196 27.63 39.84 9.88
CA GLN A 196 26.63 39.04 10.59
C GLN A 196 25.21 39.29 10.06
N TYR A 197 24.84 40.55 9.85
CA TYR A 197 23.53 40.89 9.26
C TYR A 197 23.38 40.36 7.83
N ARG A 198 24.43 40.40 7.01
CA ARG A 198 24.41 39.78 5.66
C ARG A 198 24.21 38.28 5.72
N ARG A 199 24.92 37.56 6.59
CA ARG A 199 24.70 36.10 6.77
C ARG A 199 23.28 35.79 7.24
N ALA A 200 22.75 36.57 8.18
CA ALA A 200 21.37 36.41 8.64
C ALA A 200 20.36 36.64 7.50
N ALA A 201 20.58 37.65 6.66
CA ALA A 201 19.77 37.89 5.47
C ALA A 201 19.87 36.72 4.46
N GLU A 202 21.07 36.21 4.21
CA GLU A 202 21.29 35.03 3.35
C GLU A 202 20.54 33.80 3.86
N PHE A 203 20.48 33.57 5.17
CA PHE A 203 19.69 32.49 5.76
C PHE A 203 18.19 32.68 5.51
N LYS A 204 17.67 33.90 5.68
CA LYS A 204 16.26 34.21 5.41
C LYS A 204 15.90 34.06 3.93
N GLU A 205 16.80 34.43 3.02
CA GLU A 205 16.62 34.18 1.59
C GLU A 205 16.63 32.68 1.25
N GLN A 206 17.45 31.87 1.92
CA GLN A 206 17.45 30.42 1.77
C GLN A 206 16.14 29.80 2.26
N GLU A 207 15.64 30.25 3.42
CA GLU A 207 14.34 29.84 3.97
C GLU A 207 13.20 30.16 2.98
N LEU A 208 13.20 31.36 2.41
CA LEU A 208 12.20 31.78 1.42
C LEU A 208 12.26 30.91 0.15
N LYS A 209 13.46 30.63 -0.37
CA LYS A 209 13.64 29.72 -1.52
C LYS A 209 13.15 28.30 -1.23
N ALA A 210 13.36 27.80 -0.01
CA ALA A 210 12.86 26.48 0.39
C ALA A 210 11.33 26.44 0.41
N LEU A 211 10.68 27.47 0.97
CA LEU A 211 9.22 27.57 0.98
C LEU A 211 8.62 27.76 -0.42
N GLU A 212 9.30 28.48 -1.31
CA GLU A 212 8.90 28.58 -2.72
C GLU A 212 8.96 27.21 -3.43
N ARG A 213 9.97 26.39 -3.16
CA ARG A 213 10.03 25.02 -3.66
C ARG A 213 8.88 24.18 -3.13
N VAL A 214 8.57 24.26 -1.83
CA VAL A 214 7.41 23.58 -1.24
C VAL A 214 6.11 23.99 -1.92
N ARG A 215 5.96 25.28 -2.26
CA ARG A 215 4.80 25.76 -3.02
C ARG A 215 4.74 25.15 -4.42
N GLN A 216 5.87 25.06 -5.12
CA GLN A 216 5.94 24.39 -6.42
C GLN A 216 5.60 22.90 -6.32
N SER A 217 6.12 22.21 -5.30
CA SER A 217 5.79 20.81 -4.99
C SER A 217 4.29 20.64 -4.77
N SER A 218 3.64 21.52 -3.99
CA SER A 218 2.19 21.44 -3.75
C SER A 218 1.38 21.64 -5.04
N ILE A 219 1.78 22.54 -5.94
CA ILE A 219 1.10 22.72 -7.24
C ILE A 219 1.22 21.45 -8.09
N LEU A 220 2.42 20.87 -8.18
CA LEU A 220 2.68 19.65 -8.93
C LEU A 220 1.89 18.47 -8.33
N LEU A 221 1.83 18.39 -7.00
CA LEU A 221 1.05 17.39 -6.27
C LEU A 221 -0.46 17.52 -6.57
N GLN A 222 -1.00 18.74 -6.60
CA GLN A 222 -2.39 18.98 -6.98
C GLN A 222 -2.69 18.57 -8.43
N ALA A 223 -1.77 18.86 -9.36
CA ALA A 223 -1.89 18.41 -10.75
C ALA A 223 -1.90 16.87 -10.82
N HIS A 224 -1.05 16.20 -10.04
CA HIS A 224 -1.06 14.74 -9.95
C HIS A 224 -2.36 14.18 -9.38
N LEU A 225 -2.92 14.79 -8.33
CA LEU A 225 -4.24 14.41 -7.81
C LEU A 225 -5.33 14.54 -8.90
N ASP A 226 -5.27 15.55 -9.76
CA ASP A 226 -6.20 15.69 -10.89
C ASP A 226 -6.01 14.61 -11.95
N THR A 227 -4.75 14.28 -12.29
CA THR A 227 -4.44 13.16 -13.19
C THR A 227 -4.98 11.85 -12.64
N LEU A 228 -4.78 11.58 -11.34
CA LEU A 228 -5.30 10.37 -10.69
C LEU A 228 -6.82 10.31 -10.66
N GLU A 229 -7.48 11.43 -10.35
CA GLU A 229 -8.95 11.51 -10.33
C GLU A 229 -9.52 11.23 -11.73
N SER A 230 -8.92 11.82 -12.76
CA SER A 230 -9.27 11.58 -14.17
C SER A 230 -9.02 10.13 -14.59
N ALA A 231 -7.86 9.57 -14.21
CA ALA A 231 -7.48 8.20 -14.53
C ALA A 231 -8.43 7.18 -13.90
N LEU A 232 -8.75 7.34 -12.61
CA LEU A 232 -9.72 6.48 -11.91
C LEU A 232 -11.13 6.62 -12.48
N SER A 233 -11.53 7.84 -12.85
CA SER A 233 -12.84 8.07 -13.49
C SER A 233 -12.92 7.43 -14.86
N SER A 234 -11.86 7.55 -15.67
CA SER A 234 -11.73 6.91 -16.98
C SER A 234 -11.74 5.38 -16.85
N LEU A 235 -11.00 4.83 -15.88
CA LEU A 235 -10.98 3.42 -15.58
C LEU A 235 -12.39 2.90 -15.25
N ARG A 236 -13.15 3.61 -14.43
CA ARG A 236 -14.54 3.23 -14.14
C ARG A 236 -15.42 3.30 -15.39
N ALA A 237 -15.33 4.38 -16.18
CA ALA A 237 -16.12 4.51 -17.41
C ALA A 237 -15.82 3.36 -18.39
N ARG A 238 -14.54 2.97 -18.50
CA ARG A 238 -14.10 1.82 -19.28
C ARG A 238 -14.65 0.52 -18.72
N LEU A 239 -14.55 0.26 -17.41
CA LEU A 239 -15.15 -0.90 -16.75
C LEU A 239 -16.64 -1.07 -17.08
N ILE A 240 -17.41 0.02 -16.97
CA ILE A 240 -18.84 0.02 -17.31
C ILE A 240 -19.04 -0.35 -18.78
N ASN A 241 -18.28 0.26 -19.70
CA ASN A 241 -18.41 0.03 -21.14
C ASN A 241 -17.91 -1.37 -21.57
N THR A 242 -16.91 -1.94 -20.91
CA THR A 242 -16.37 -3.27 -21.24
C THR A 242 -17.21 -4.43 -20.75
N THR A 243 -18.23 -4.20 -19.92
CA THR A 243 -19.31 -5.19 -19.79
C THR A 243 -19.99 -5.49 -21.14
N THR A 244 -19.72 -4.70 -22.20
CA THR A 244 -20.22 -4.91 -23.56
C THR A 244 -19.19 -5.26 -24.64
N TRP A 245 -17.87 -5.13 -24.42
CA TRP A 245 -16.82 -5.40 -25.44
C TRP A 245 -15.55 -6.03 -24.80
N GLY A 246 -14.98 -7.04 -25.49
CA GLY A 246 -14.05 -8.05 -24.96
C GLY A 246 -12.77 -7.62 -24.22
N GLN A 247 -12.20 -8.59 -23.51
CA GLN A 247 -11.23 -8.45 -22.41
C GLN A 247 -9.83 -7.93 -22.76
N GLU A 248 -9.43 -7.94 -24.04
CA GLU A 248 -8.04 -7.74 -24.45
C GLU A 248 -7.61 -6.27 -24.51
N SER A 249 -8.53 -5.36 -24.91
CA SER A 249 -8.31 -3.91 -24.87
C SER A 249 -8.23 -3.38 -23.43
N LEU A 250 -8.98 -3.98 -22.51
CA LEU A 250 -8.98 -3.66 -21.09
C LEU A 250 -7.61 -3.91 -20.45
N ARG A 251 -6.94 -5.04 -20.81
CA ARG A 251 -5.63 -5.40 -20.24
C ARG A 251 -4.55 -4.38 -20.58
N PHE A 252 -4.50 -3.98 -21.85
CA PHE A 252 -3.51 -3.04 -22.33
C PHE A 252 -3.69 -1.66 -21.68
N GLU A 253 -4.91 -1.14 -21.69
CA GLU A 253 -5.23 0.17 -21.13
C GLU A 253 -5.00 0.25 -19.61
N LEU A 254 -5.35 -0.79 -18.88
CA LEU A 254 -5.10 -0.86 -17.44
C LEU A 254 -3.62 -1.01 -17.11
N SER A 255 -2.85 -1.71 -17.93
CA SER A 255 -1.41 -1.82 -17.75
C SER A 255 -0.70 -0.48 -17.96
N GLN A 256 -1.12 0.31 -18.96
CA GLN A 256 -0.62 1.67 -19.17
C GLN A 256 -0.98 2.59 -18.01
N LEU A 257 -2.23 2.57 -17.57
CA LEU A 257 -2.69 3.39 -16.45
C LEU A 257 -1.98 3.02 -15.14
N THR A 258 -1.71 1.73 -14.91
CA THR A 258 -0.93 1.26 -13.77
C THR A 258 0.53 1.71 -13.86
N GLN A 259 1.13 1.71 -15.05
CA GLN A 259 2.48 2.23 -15.25
C GLN A 259 2.56 3.74 -15.01
N GLU A 260 1.53 4.49 -15.43
CA GLU A 260 1.41 5.92 -15.10
C GLU A 260 1.28 6.13 -13.59
N LEU A 261 0.45 5.34 -12.90
CA LEU A 261 0.32 5.38 -11.44
C LEU A 261 1.65 5.07 -10.73
N MET A 262 2.38 4.04 -11.15
CA MET A 262 3.68 3.67 -10.57
C MET A 262 4.79 4.69 -10.90
N ALA A 263 4.80 5.26 -12.11
CA ALA A 263 5.73 6.32 -12.47
C ALA A 263 5.48 7.58 -11.64
N LEU A 264 4.21 7.85 -11.34
CA LEU A 264 3.77 8.97 -10.51
C LEU A 264 4.13 8.74 -9.03
N GLU A 265 3.92 7.54 -8.50
CA GLU A 265 4.39 7.10 -7.17
C GLU A 265 5.91 7.29 -7.02
N LYS A 266 6.69 6.85 -8.01
CA LYS A 266 8.15 7.03 -8.02
C LYS A 266 8.56 8.52 -8.04
N SER A 267 7.86 9.34 -8.82
CA SER A 267 8.12 10.79 -8.85
C SER A 267 7.80 11.45 -7.51
N MET A 268 6.83 10.93 -6.75
CA MET A 268 6.51 11.43 -5.41
C MET A 268 7.53 11.04 -4.36
N GLU A 269 8.07 9.82 -4.44
CA GLU A 269 9.15 9.33 -3.58
C GLU A 269 10.42 10.19 -3.78
N GLU A 270 10.74 10.53 -5.04
CA GLU A 270 11.84 11.45 -5.37
C GLU A 270 11.63 12.87 -4.80
N ILE A 271 10.39 13.37 -4.72
CA ILE A 271 10.10 14.65 -4.05
C ILE A 271 10.20 14.50 -2.52
N GLU A 272 9.88 13.32 -1.96
CA GLU A 272 9.97 13.04 -0.52
C GLU A 272 11.42 13.00 -0.02
N ASP A 273 12.33 12.42 -0.81
CA ASP A 273 13.76 12.38 -0.51
C ASP A 273 14.41 13.78 -0.60
N LEU A 274 14.00 14.61 -1.57
CA LEU A 274 14.50 15.98 -1.73
C LEU A 274 14.01 16.95 -0.63
N GLU A 275 12.86 16.67 -0.01
CA GLU A 275 12.24 17.54 1.01
C GLU A 275 12.68 17.18 2.44
N MET A 276 12.87 15.90 2.78
CA MET A 276 13.37 15.48 4.10
C MET A 276 14.81 15.95 4.36
N GLU A 277 15.64 16.00 3.32
CA GLU A 277 17.02 16.47 3.43
C GLU A 277 17.10 18.00 3.67
N ASN A 278 16.13 18.77 3.16
CA ASN A 278 16.09 20.23 3.33
C ASN A 278 15.39 20.67 4.63
N ILE A 279 14.33 19.97 5.08
CA ILE A 279 13.59 20.35 6.30
C ILE A 279 14.37 20.00 7.58
N ILE A 280 15.14 18.91 7.59
CA ILE A 280 16.02 18.56 8.72
C ILE A 280 17.13 19.60 8.90
N GLN A 281 17.65 20.19 7.82
CA GLN A 281 18.66 21.27 7.92
C GLN A 281 18.09 22.58 8.48
N VAL A 282 16.80 22.86 8.28
CA VAL A 282 16.14 24.06 8.83
C VAL A 282 15.75 23.84 10.29
N SER A 283 15.23 22.66 10.65
CA SER A 283 14.80 22.34 12.02
C SER A 283 15.95 22.09 13.01
N GLN A 284 17.10 21.57 12.57
CA GLN A 284 18.28 21.39 13.44
C GLN A 284 19.07 22.69 13.69
N ARG A 285 18.63 23.83 13.14
CA ARG A 285 19.26 25.14 13.35
C ARG A 285 18.56 26.03 14.36
N GLU A 286 17.38 25.66 14.86
CA GLU A 286 16.73 26.37 15.96
C GLU A 286 17.30 26.01 17.35
N GLU A 287 18.22 25.03 17.44
CA GLU A 287 18.90 24.63 18.68
C GLU A 287 20.32 25.22 18.86
N PHE A 288 20.77 26.16 17.99
CA PHE A 288 22.06 26.85 18.14
C PHE A 288 21.97 28.37 18.00
#